data_AF-A0A7V4ENP2-F1
#
_entry.id   AF-A0A7V4ENP2-F1
#
_cell.length_a   1.000
_cell.length_b   1.000
_cell.length_c   1.000
_cell.angle_alpha   90.00
_cell.angle_beta   90.00
_cell.angle_gamma   90.00
#
_symmetry.space_group_name_H-M   'P 1'
#
loop_
_entity.id
_entity.type
_entity.pdbx_description
1 polymer ?
#
loop_
_entity_poly.entity_id
_entity_poly.type
_entity_poly.pdbx_seq_one_letter_code
_entity_poly.pdbx_strand_id
1 'polypeptide(L)'
;MRDEIVDRINYLKERTGIPVWRMLEMANIPSSKFYDWRRRYGTPNFHNAAAPRDWWLEPWEVAAICDYKRAHPLEGYRRLTYMMLDENIAAVAPTTTFRVLRN
;
A
#
# COMPACT_ATOMS: atom_id res chain seq x y z
N MET A 1 -21.19 2.65 -7.40
CA MET A 1 -20.86 4.10 -7.39
C MET A 1 -20.08 4.59 -8.61
N ARG A 2 -18.84 4.17 -8.91
CA ARG A 2 -18.09 4.77 -10.04
C ARG A 2 -18.72 4.49 -11.41
N ASP A 3 -19.14 3.24 -11.63
CA ASP A 3 -19.72 2.79 -12.89
C ASP A 3 -21.10 3.43 -13.11
N GLU A 4 -21.93 3.48 -12.05
CA GLU A 4 -23.21 4.20 -12.05
C GLU A 4 -23.09 5.67 -12.47
N ILE A 5 -22.02 6.37 -12.06
CA ILE A 5 -21.77 7.75 -12.48
C ILE A 5 -21.46 7.80 -13.98
N VAL A 6 -20.65 6.88 -14.48
CA VAL A 6 -20.32 6.79 -15.92
C VAL A 6 -21.59 6.53 -16.74
N ASP A 7 -22.43 5.58 -16.29
CA ASP A 7 -23.70 5.26 -16.93
C ASP A 7 -24.65 6.45 -16.95
N ARG A 8 -24.78 7.14 -15.81
CA ARG A 8 -25.68 8.30 -15.70
C ARG A 8 -25.27 9.42 -16.64
N ILE A 9 -23.98 9.73 -16.74
CA ILE A 9 -23.47 10.76 -17.64
C ILE A 9 -23.68 10.38 -19.11
N ASN A 10 -23.41 9.11 -19.49
CA ASN A 10 -23.64 8.65 -20.86
C ASN A 10 -25.13 8.70 -21.25
N TYR A 11 -26.00 8.23 -20.35
CA TYR A 11 -27.45 8.29 -20.52
C TYR A 11 -27.97 9.72 -20.71
N LEU A 12 -27.48 10.67 -19.90
CA LEU A 12 -27.87 12.08 -20.05
C LEU A 12 -27.35 12.67 -21.35
N LYS A 13 -26.11 12.34 -21.75
CA LYS A 13 -25.51 12.81 -23.00
C LYS A 13 -26.37 12.39 -24.19
N GLU A 14 -26.79 11.14 -24.24
CA GLU A 14 -27.64 10.61 -25.32
C GLU A 14 -29.00 11.30 -25.43
N ARG A 15 -29.60 11.68 -24.29
CA ARG A 15 -30.93 12.30 -24.27
C ARG A 15 -30.95 13.80 -24.49
N THR A 16 -29.91 14.49 -24.02
CA THR A 16 -29.88 15.96 -23.98
C THR A 16 -28.97 16.57 -25.04
N GLY A 17 -28.06 15.78 -25.61
CA GLY A 17 -27.00 16.27 -26.51
C GLY A 17 -25.98 17.18 -25.83
N ILE A 18 -26.12 17.46 -24.52
CA ILE A 18 -25.18 18.27 -23.76
C ILE A 18 -23.81 17.55 -23.74
N PRO A 19 -22.71 18.26 -24.00
CA PRO A 19 -21.40 17.65 -24.00
C PRO A 19 -20.98 17.20 -22.59
N VAL A 20 -20.28 16.07 -22.51
CA VAL A 20 -19.86 15.44 -21.25
C VAL A 20 -19.13 16.40 -20.33
N TRP A 21 -18.20 17.21 -20.84
CA TRP A 21 -17.41 18.15 -20.04
C TRP A 21 -18.28 19.13 -19.24
N ARG A 22 -19.41 19.58 -19.81
CA ARG A 22 -20.33 20.51 -19.15
C ARG A 22 -21.12 19.83 -18.04
N MET A 23 -21.47 18.56 -18.24
CA MET A 23 -22.11 17.76 -17.18
C MET A 23 -21.16 17.50 -16.02
N LEU A 24 -19.87 17.25 -16.31
CA LEU A 24 -18.84 17.05 -15.29
C LEU A 24 -18.58 18.33 -14.49
N GLU A 25 -18.56 19.49 -15.16
CA GLU A 25 -18.50 20.80 -14.52
C GLU A 25 -19.69 21.03 -13.57
N MET A 26 -20.92 20.78 -14.04
CA MET A 26 -22.14 20.90 -13.22
C MET A 26 -22.14 19.95 -12.02
N ALA A 27 -21.55 18.76 -12.15
CA ALA A 27 -21.43 17.78 -11.07
C ALA A 27 -20.20 18.01 -10.17
N ASN A 28 -19.37 19.02 -10.46
CA ASN A 28 -18.09 19.27 -9.81
C ASN A 28 -17.15 18.04 -9.80
N ILE A 29 -17.10 17.31 -10.92
CA ILE A 29 -16.25 16.13 -11.12
C ILE A 29 -15.11 16.50 -12.07
N PRO A 30 -13.84 16.34 -11.66
CA PRO A 30 -12.72 16.54 -12.57
C PRO A 30 -12.78 15.57 -13.76
N SER A 31 -12.59 16.09 -14.97
CA SER A 31 -12.59 15.29 -16.21
C SER A 31 -11.62 14.10 -16.14
N SER A 32 -10.43 14.30 -15.58
CA SER A 32 -9.42 13.24 -15.38
C SER A 32 -9.98 12.07 -14.57
N LYS A 33 -10.73 12.36 -13.51
CA LYS A 33 -11.34 11.34 -12.64
C LYS A 33 -12.45 10.57 -13.36
N PHE A 34 -13.28 11.26 -14.14
CA PHE A 34 -14.32 10.62 -14.94
C PHE A 34 -13.74 9.67 -16.00
N TYR A 35 -12.72 10.11 -16.74
CA TYR A 35 -12.11 9.26 -17.77
C TYR A 35 -11.33 8.10 -17.15
N ASP A 36 -10.71 8.27 -15.98
CA ASP A 36 -10.13 7.17 -15.22
C ASP A 36 -11.19 6.14 -14.80
N TRP A 37 -12.35 6.58 -14.31
CA TRP A 37 -13.46 5.69 -13.99
C TRP A 37 -14.00 4.97 -15.22
N ARG A 38 -14.19 5.68 -16.33
CA ARG A 38 -14.61 5.10 -17.60
C ARG A 38 -13.62 4.04 -18.10
N ARG A 39 -12.32 4.27 -17.94
CA ARG A 39 -11.28 3.29 -18.29
C ARG A 39 -11.35 2.03 -17.43
N ARG A 40 -11.76 2.17 -16.16
CA ARG A 40 -11.91 1.07 -15.18
C ARG A 40 -13.33 0.53 -15.06
N TYR A 41 -14.20 0.87 -16.02
CA TYR A 41 -15.60 0.47 -15.98
C TYR A 41 -15.74 -1.05 -15.89
N GLY A 42 -16.60 -1.54 -14.99
CA GLY A 42 -16.83 -2.98 -14.78
C GLY A 42 -15.70 -3.72 -14.07
N THR A 43 -14.57 -3.06 -13.79
CA THR A 43 -13.52 -3.66 -12.96
C THR A 43 -13.99 -3.63 -11.49
N PRO A 44 -13.68 -4.62 -10.65
CA PRO A 44 -13.91 -4.50 -9.21
C PRO A 44 -13.08 -3.34 -8.64
N ASN A 45 -13.60 -2.64 -7.62
CA ASN A 45 -12.79 -1.69 -6.88
C ASN A 45 -12.07 -2.44 -5.76
N PHE A 46 -10.83 -2.86 -6.01
CA PHE A 46 -9.96 -3.31 -4.93
C PHE A 46 -9.50 -2.07 -4.18
N HIS A 47 -10.28 -1.67 -3.17
CA HIS A 47 -9.75 -0.80 -2.14
C HIS A 47 -8.60 -1.56 -1.50
N ASN A 48 -7.36 -1.13 -1.77
CA ASN A 48 -6.24 -1.35 -0.86
C ASN A 48 -6.48 -0.52 0.42
N ALA A 49 -7.67 -0.62 1.02
CA ALA A 49 -7.88 -0.21 2.39
C ALA A 49 -6.75 -0.86 3.20
N ALA A 50 -6.24 -0.16 4.22
CA ALA A 50 -5.10 -0.61 5.00
C ALA A 50 -5.35 -2.05 5.45
N ALA A 51 -4.78 -3.01 4.74
CA ALA A 51 -4.75 -4.39 5.19
C ALA A 51 -3.97 -4.31 6.51
N PRO A 52 -4.54 -4.76 7.64
CA PRO A 52 -3.76 -4.87 8.85
C PRO A 52 -2.52 -5.67 8.49
N ARG A 53 -1.35 -5.11 8.81
CA ARG A 53 -0.09 -5.75 8.49
C ARG A 53 -0.01 -7.00 9.37
N ASP A 54 -0.25 -8.17 8.79
CA ASP A 54 -0.36 -9.44 9.53
C ASP A 54 0.98 -9.93 10.14
N TRP A 55 2.10 -9.28 9.83
CA TRP A 55 3.45 -9.73 10.17
C TRP A 55 4.19 -8.73 11.05
N TRP A 56 3.72 -8.55 12.28
CA TRP A 56 4.53 -7.87 13.29
C TRP A 56 5.62 -8.82 13.77
N LEU A 57 6.81 -8.28 14.01
CA LEU A 57 7.85 -9.00 14.74
C LEU A 57 7.28 -9.49 16.07
N GLU A 58 7.44 -10.76 16.36
CA GLU A 58 7.10 -11.27 17.67
C GLU A 58 8.06 -10.68 18.72
N PRO A 59 7.63 -10.52 19.98
CA PRO A 59 8.48 -9.95 21.03
C PRO A 59 9.82 -10.67 21.20
N TRP A 60 9.85 -11.99 20.95
CA TRP A 60 11.06 -12.79 21.03
C TRP A 60 12.05 -12.46 19.90
N GLU A 61 11.57 -12.15 18.69
CA GLU A 61 12.43 -11.76 17.58
C GLU A 61 13.13 -10.42 17.87
N VAL A 62 12.40 -9.48 18.48
CA VAL A 62 12.96 -8.20 18.92
C VAL A 62 14.06 -8.43 19.97
N ALA A 63 13.79 -9.27 20.97
CA ALA A 63 14.76 -9.61 22.00
C ALA A 63 16.01 -10.28 21.40
N ALA A 64 15.83 -11.26 20.51
CA ALA A 64 16.91 -11.97 19.83
C ALA A 64 17.81 -11.01 19.04
N ILE A 65 17.24 -10.07 18.28
CA ILE A 65 18.02 -9.05 17.54
C ILE A 65 18.87 -8.19 18.49
N CYS A 66 18.28 -7.74 19.61
CA CYS A 66 18.97 -6.91 20.59
C CYS A 66 20.10 -7.67 21.30
N ASP A 67 19.85 -8.91 21.73
CA ASP A 67 20.84 -9.73 22.41
C ASP A 67 21.98 -10.12 21.47
N TYR A 68 21.65 -10.47 20.23
CA TYR A 68 22.63 -10.79 19.21
C TYR A 68 23.52 -9.59 18.88
N LYS A 69 22.96 -8.36 18.85
CA LYS A 69 23.74 -7.13 18.70
C LYS A 69 24.66 -6.87 19.90
N ARG A 70 24.22 -7.15 21.13
CA ARG A 70 25.06 -7.01 22.34
C ARG A 70 26.24 -7.97 22.33
N ALA A 71 26.03 -9.21 21.86
CA ALA A 71 27.10 -10.19 21.68
C ALA A 71 28.08 -9.81 20.54
N HIS A 72 27.62 -9.04 19.55
CA HIS A 72 28.38 -8.64 18.36
C HIS A 72 28.44 -7.10 18.19
N PRO A 73 29.12 -6.38 19.10
CA PRO A 73 29.05 -4.92 19.16
C PRO A 73 29.68 -4.22 17.96
N LEU A 74 30.66 -4.83 17.31
CA LEU A 74 31.37 -4.26 16.15
C LEU A 74 30.64 -4.48 14.82
N GLU A 75 29.65 -5.37 14.80
CA GLU A 75 28.98 -5.74 13.56
C GLU A 75 27.91 -4.74 13.15
N GLY A 76 27.89 -4.39 11.85
CA GLY A 76 26.84 -3.56 11.28
C GLY A 76 25.52 -4.35 11.14
N TYR A 77 24.38 -3.66 11.25
CA TYR A 77 23.04 -4.30 11.22
C TYR A 77 22.82 -5.20 10.00
N ARG A 78 23.36 -4.87 8.83
CA ARG A 78 23.22 -5.70 7.61
C ARG A 78 23.94 -7.03 7.76
N ARG A 79 25.17 -7.02 8.26
CA ARG A 79 25.95 -8.23 8.48
C ARG A 79 25.32 -9.07 9.59
N LEU A 80 24.91 -8.45 10.69
CA LEU A 80 24.15 -9.11 11.77
C LEU A 80 22.91 -9.84 11.26
N THR A 81 22.19 -9.25 10.30
CA THR A 81 20.97 -9.87 9.76
C THR A 81 21.26 -11.22 9.09
N TYR A 82 22.33 -11.30 8.30
CA TYR A 82 22.71 -12.55 7.65
C TYR A 82 23.34 -13.53 8.64
N MET A 83 24.11 -13.05 9.63
CA MET A 83 24.62 -13.92 10.69
C MET A 83 23.49 -14.56 11.50
N MET A 84 22.46 -13.80 11.88
CA MET A 84 21.28 -14.35 12.56
C MET A 84 20.52 -15.37 11.70
N LEU A 85 20.51 -15.19 10.37
CA LEU A 85 19.92 -16.15 9.45
C LEU A 85 20.75 -17.45 9.39
N ASP A 86 22.07 -17.32 9.24
CA ASP A 86 23.00 -18.45 9.13
C ASP A 86 23.06 -19.27 10.43
N GLU A 87 23.00 -18.59 11.58
CA GLU A 87 23.03 -19.20 12.92
C GLU A 87 21.63 -19.59 13.44
N ASN A 88 20.60 -19.48 12.60
CA ASN A 88 19.21 -19.86 12.92
C ASN A 88 18.65 -19.16 14.18
N ILE A 89 18.96 -17.87 14.35
CA ILE A 89 18.50 -17.01 15.45
C ILE A 89 17.19 -16.30 15.11
N ALA A 90 17.15 -15.58 13.98
CA ALA A 90 15.97 -14.84 13.52
C ALA A 90 16.06 -14.58 12.01
N ALA A 91 14.94 -14.76 11.29
CA ALA A 91 14.87 -14.57 9.83
C ALA A 91 14.10 -13.29 9.48
N VAL A 92 14.82 -12.15 9.44
CA VAL A 92 14.23 -10.82 9.24
C VAL A 92 14.92 -10.06 8.11
N ALA A 93 14.24 -9.07 7.52
CA ALA A 93 14.88 -8.20 6.53
C ALA A 93 15.90 -7.24 7.19
N PRO A 94 16.99 -6.84 6.50
CA PRO A 94 17.98 -5.93 7.08
C PRO A 94 17.41 -4.58 7.54
N THR A 95 16.36 -4.11 6.87
CA THR A 95 15.63 -2.88 7.26
C THR A 95 14.88 -3.05 8.57
N THR A 96 14.38 -4.25 8.86
CA THR A 96 13.74 -4.62 10.13
C THR A 96 14.76 -4.62 11.26
N THR A 97 15.90 -5.28 11.08
CA THR A 97 17.02 -5.25 12.05
C THR A 97 17.45 -3.82 12.36
N PHE A 98 17.63 -2.98 11.33
CA PHE A 98 17.96 -1.57 11.52
C PHE A 98 16.90 -0.82 12.34
N ARG A 99 15.61 -1.03 12.05
CA ARG A 99 14.50 -0.38 12.77
C ARG A 99 14.45 -0.79 14.23
N VAL A 100 14.72 -2.06 14.54
CA VAL A 100 14.79 -2.55 15.92
C VAL A 100 15.98 -1.92 16.65
N LEU A 101 17.17 -1.89 16.04
CA LEU A 101 18.39 -1.39 16.68
C LEU A 101 18.50 0.14 16.76
N ARG A 102 17.72 0.88 15.98
CA ARG A 102 17.68 2.35 16.00
C ARG A 102 16.84 2.89 17.16
N ASN A 103 15.83 2.14 17.59
CA ASN A 103 14.90 2.53 18.65
C ASN A 103 15.47 2.20 20.03
#